data_AF-A0AAD5ZYC1-F1
#
_entry.id   AF-A0AAD5ZYC1-F1
#
_cell.length_a   1.000
_cell.length_b   1.000
_cell.length_c   1.000
_cell.angle_alpha   90.00
_cell.angle_beta   90.00
_cell.angle_gamma   90.00
#
_symmetry.space_group_name_H-M   'P 1'
#
loop_
_entity.id
_entity.type
_entity.pdbx_description
1 polymer ?
#
loop_
_entity_poly.entity_id
_entity_poly.type
_entity_poly.pdbx_seq_one_letter_code
_entity_poly.pdbx_strand_id
1 'polypeptide(L)'
;MDFDLELRTVPKVAAVVILSVTYARFISSHFRPGIPRLLLLLPVLSLFPFLPMLFTSIHFRTNAGFFISWLCLFKLILLCFGQGPLDPSLPFISFLSLASLPVKFPTTSDQKNQSSFHSLSPKYLLTTGIKAALFAGLVSLYRFRDQIHPYLFLVMLCFHIYLSLELLLATAAIMAGAILGMELEPHFNKPYFSSSLRDFWGRRWNLMVSAILRPSVYIPVRSCMGRAAAVIATFIVSGIMHELMFYYITLLPPNGEVLLFFILHGICTAVEGWYAQHGNWWRPPKILATIGTVTFVTCTSFWLFFPAMLRGGAQENGMMEIEAMIGLFTGDMYMVKN
;
A
#
# COMPACT_ATOMS: atom_id res chain seq x y z
N MET A 1 -23.66 -5.79 2.44
CA MET A 1 -23.10 -4.43 2.22
C MET A 1 -24.26 -3.45 2.20
N ASP A 2 -24.28 -2.46 3.09
CA ASP A 2 -25.24 -1.36 3.04
C ASP A 2 -24.61 -0.20 2.24
N PHE A 3 -24.90 -0.18 0.94
CA PHE A 3 -24.29 0.80 0.02
C PHE A 3 -24.68 2.24 0.36
N ASP A 4 -25.89 2.47 0.86
CA ASP A 4 -26.36 3.80 1.25
C ASP A 4 -25.63 4.30 2.48
N LEU A 5 -25.33 3.42 3.44
CA LEU A 5 -24.50 3.75 4.59
C LEU A 5 -23.07 4.14 4.14
N GLU A 6 -22.46 3.35 3.25
CA GLU A 6 -21.12 3.64 2.71
C GLU A 6 -21.06 4.99 2.01
N LEU A 7 -22.03 5.29 1.14
CA LEU A 7 -22.12 6.57 0.43
C LEU A 7 -22.24 7.77 1.39
N ARG A 8 -22.83 7.59 2.57
CA ARG A 8 -22.90 8.63 3.61
C ARG A 8 -21.62 8.71 4.44
N THR A 9 -20.87 7.62 4.57
CA THR A 9 -19.63 7.56 5.37
C THR A 9 -18.45 8.15 4.63
N VAL A 10 -18.30 7.90 3.32
CA VAL A 10 -17.22 8.45 2.48
C VAL A 10 -17.04 9.96 2.64
N PRO A 11 -18.08 10.81 2.45
CA PRO A 11 -17.91 12.27 2.57
C PRO A 11 -17.58 12.70 4.00
N LYS A 12 -18.08 11.99 5.03
CA LYS A 12 -17.75 12.28 6.44
C LYS A 12 -16.27 12.03 6.72
N VAL A 13 -15.76 10.87 6.31
CA VAL A 13 -14.34 10.54 6.47
C VAL A 13 -13.47 11.52 5.69
N ALA A 14 -13.84 11.85 4.45
CA ALA A 14 -13.14 12.83 3.65
C ALA A 14 -13.09 14.21 4.33
N ALA A 15 -14.23 14.68 4.87
CA ALA A 15 -14.28 15.95 5.60
C ALA A 15 -13.36 15.95 6.83
N VAL A 16 -13.36 14.87 7.62
CA VAL A 16 -12.48 14.74 8.80
C VAL A 16 -11.00 14.74 8.39
N VAL A 17 -10.64 14.03 7.31
CA VAL A 17 -9.27 14.04 6.78
C VAL A 17 -8.88 15.44 6.30
N ILE A 18 -9.73 16.13 5.54
CA ILE A 18 -9.47 17.50 5.05
C ILE A 18 -9.26 18.46 6.22
N LEU A 19 -10.15 18.44 7.22
CA LEU A 19 -10.03 19.27 8.42
C LEU A 19 -8.74 18.97 9.18
N SER A 20 -8.41 17.69 9.37
CA SER A 20 -7.20 17.25 10.07
C SER A 20 -5.92 17.67 9.35
N VAL A 21 -5.87 17.51 8.02
CA VAL A 21 -4.72 17.92 7.20
C VAL A 21 -4.59 19.45 7.16
N THR A 22 -5.71 20.17 7.11
CA THR A 22 -5.72 21.65 7.20
C THR A 22 -5.19 22.13 8.55
N TYR A 23 -5.63 21.49 9.64
CA TYR A 23 -5.09 21.73 10.98
C TYR A 23 -3.59 21.43 11.03
N ALA A 24 -3.16 20.31 10.45
CA ALA A 24 -1.75 19.93 10.41
C ALA A 24 -0.88 20.95 9.67
N ARG A 25 -1.38 21.50 8.56
CA ARG A 25 -0.75 22.59 7.82
C ARG A 25 -0.63 23.84 8.69
N PHE A 26 -1.72 24.25 9.34
CA PHE A 26 -1.75 25.43 10.20
C PHE A 26 -0.74 25.34 11.34
N ILE A 27 -0.70 24.21 12.06
CA ILE A 27 0.30 24.00 13.12
C ILE A 27 1.72 24.02 12.53
N SER A 28 1.93 23.40 11.37
CA SER A 28 3.26 23.32 10.76
C SER A 28 3.77 24.67 10.24
N SER A 29 2.90 25.61 9.90
CA SER A 29 3.30 26.96 9.50
C SER A 29 3.65 27.88 10.69
N HIS A 30 3.15 27.58 11.89
CA HIS A 30 3.33 28.42 13.08
C HIS A 30 4.39 27.89 14.06
N PHE A 31 4.62 26.58 14.09
CA PHE A 31 5.53 25.93 15.03
C PHE A 31 6.73 25.32 14.33
N ARG A 32 7.93 25.42 14.93
CA ARG A 32 9.15 24.81 14.38
C ARG A 32 9.06 23.27 14.37
N PRO A 33 9.75 22.59 13.42
CA PRO A 33 9.82 21.14 13.42
C PRO A 33 10.40 20.56 14.72
N GLY A 34 9.87 19.41 15.15
CA GLY A 34 10.32 18.68 16.33
C GLY A 34 9.20 18.28 17.28
N ILE A 35 9.54 18.10 18.55
CA ILE A 35 8.62 17.61 19.59
C ILE A 35 7.39 18.52 19.79
N PRO A 36 7.49 19.86 19.81
CA PRO A 36 6.30 20.71 20.00
C PRO A 36 5.25 20.51 18.90
N ARG A 37 5.71 20.40 17.65
CA ARG A 37 4.84 20.13 16.50
C ARG A 37 4.21 18.74 16.61
N LEU A 38 4.98 17.73 17.02
CA LEU A 38 4.47 16.37 17.24
C LEU A 38 3.36 16.33 18.31
N LEU A 39 3.57 16.99 19.45
CA LEU A 39 2.59 17.02 20.55
C LEU A 39 1.27 17.68 20.12
N LEU A 40 1.34 18.77 19.35
CA LEU A 40 0.17 19.46 18.82
C LEU A 40 -0.57 18.63 17.76
N LEU A 41 0.15 17.80 16.99
CA LEU A 41 -0.45 16.93 15.98
C LEU A 41 -0.87 15.55 16.52
N LEU A 42 -0.52 15.21 17.76
CA LEU A 42 -0.84 13.92 18.38
C LEU A 42 -2.35 13.56 18.33
N PRO A 43 -3.31 14.50 18.53
CA PRO A 43 -4.73 14.18 18.36
C PRO A 43 -5.08 13.72 16.95
N VAL A 44 -4.51 14.37 15.92
CA VAL A 44 -4.71 13.99 14.52
C VAL A 44 -4.06 12.64 14.22
N LEU A 45 -2.81 12.44 14.66
CA LEU A 45 -2.08 11.20 14.44
C LEU A 45 -2.78 10.00 15.10
N SER A 46 -3.34 10.20 16.29
CA SER A 46 -4.09 9.17 17.02
C SER A 46 -5.43 8.85 16.39
N LEU A 47 -6.08 9.81 15.72
CA LEU A 47 -7.38 9.62 15.07
C LEU A 47 -7.30 8.75 13.81
N PHE A 48 -6.23 8.90 13.02
CA PHE A 48 -6.13 8.33 11.68
C PHE A 48 -6.22 6.80 11.60
N PRO A 49 -5.69 6.01 12.55
CA PRO A 49 -5.91 4.56 12.60
C PRO A 49 -7.36 4.13 12.85
N PHE A 50 -8.24 5.01 13.35
CA PHE A 50 -9.63 4.66 13.65
C PHE A 50 -10.60 5.04 12.52
N LEU A 51 -10.23 6.01 11.67
CA LEU A 51 -11.09 6.44 10.56
C LEU A 51 -11.53 5.32 9.61
N PRO A 52 -10.67 4.36 9.21
CA PRO A 52 -11.09 3.27 8.36
C PRO A 52 -12.18 2.38 8.98
N MET A 53 -12.23 2.28 10.31
CA MET A 53 -13.21 1.44 11.02
C MET A 53 -14.65 1.96 10.89
N LEU A 54 -14.84 3.18 10.39
CA LEU A 54 -16.16 3.72 10.10
C LEU A 54 -16.80 3.06 8.87
N PHE A 55 -16.01 2.42 8.01
CA PHE A 55 -16.50 1.69 6.86
C PHE A 55 -16.87 0.25 7.24
N THR A 56 -18.07 -0.16 6.82
CA THR A 56 -18.54 -1.54 6.99
C THR A 56 -17.97 -2.45 5.92
N SER A 57 -17.79 -1.94 4.69
CA SER A 57 -17.19 -2.63 3.56
C SER A 57 -15.71 -2.93 3.79
N ILE A 58 -15.30 -4.16 3.51
CA ILE A 58 -13.90 -4.59 3.57
C ILE A 58 -13.02 -3.81 2.59
N HIS A 59 -13.51 -3.54 1.37
CA HIS A 59 -12.77 -2.81 0.34
C HIS A 59 -12.58 -1.35 0.72
N PHE A 60 -13.64 -0.65 1.13
CA PHE A 60 -13.53 0.74 1.59
C PHE A 60 -12.65 0.86 2.83
N ARG A 61 -12.84 -0.02 3.82
CA ARG A 61 -12.04 -0.04 5.05
C ARG A 61 -10.56 -0.29 4.76
N THR A 62 -10.24 -1.29 3.94
CA THR A 62 -8.84 -1.64 3.61
C THR A 62 -8.16 -0.51 2.81
N ASN A 63 -8.85 0.04 1.80
CA ASN A 63 -8.32 1.14 1.00
C ASN A 63 -8.11 2.41 1.84
N ALA A 64 -9.08 2.75 2.70
CA ALA A 64 -8.96 3.86 3.63
C ALA A 64 -7.80 3.65 4.61
N GLY A 65 -7.61 2.43 5.12
CA GLY A 65 -6.46 2.08 5.96
C GLY A 65 -5.13 2.32 5.26
N PHE A 66 -5.02 1.93 4.00
CA PHE A 66 -3.80 2.16 3.21
C PHE A 66 -3.52 3.66 2.97
N PHE A 67 -4.50 4.44 2.50
CA PHE A 67 -4.27 5.85 2.20
C PHE A 67 -4.18 6.74 3.45
N ILE A 68 -5.04 6.53 4.44
CA ILE A 68 -5.16 7.39 5.63
C ILE A 68 -4.18 6.93 6.70
N SER A 69 -4.37 5.71 7.21
CA SER A 69 -3.65 5.22 8.40
C SER A 69 -2.20 4.84 8.09
N TRP A 70 -1.85 4.64 6.83
CA TRP A 70 -0.47 4.36 6.43
C TRP A 70 0.18 5.53 5.69
N LEU A 71 -0.27 5.87 4.48
CA LEU A 71 0.42 6.88 3.68
C LEU A 71 0.32 8.28 4.29
N CYS A 72 -0.89 8.75 4.58
CA CYS A 72 -1.11 10.10 5.10
C CYS A 72 -0.52 10.23 6.52
N LEU A 73 -0.78 9.26 7.39
CA LEU A 73 -0.22 9.25 8.76
C LEU A 73 1.30 9.39 8.77
N PHE A 74 2.03 8.59 7.98
CA PHE A 74 3.50 8.65 7.97
C PHE A 74 4.01 9.96 7.37
N LYS A 75 3.32 10.54 6.39
CA LYS A 75 3.66 11.87 5.86
C LYS A 75 3.45 12.96 6.89
N LEU A 76 2.39 12.88 7.71
CA LEU A 76 2.15 13.81 8.82
C LEU A 76 3.20 13.65 9.93
N ILE A 77 3.63 12.42 10.24
CA ILE A 77 4.74 12.17 11.17
C ILE A 77 6.03 12.82 10.64
N LEU A 78 6.35 12.62 9.36
CA LEU A 78 7.52 13.27 8.73
C LEU A 78 7.42 14.80 8.77
N LEU A 79 6.23 15.36 8.52
CA LEU A 79 5.96 16.79 8.63
C LEU A 79 6.21 17.31 10.06
N CYS A 80 5.93 16.52 11.10
CA CYS A 80 6.25 16.90 12.49
C CYS A 80 7.75 17.22 12.66
N PHE A 81 8.61 16.50 11.95
CA PHE A 81 10.07 16.66 12.00
C PHE A 81 10.64 17.49 10.84
N GLY A 82 9.79 18.10 10.01
CA GLY A 82 10.23 18.93 8.88
C GLY A 82 10.91 18.12 7.79
N GLN A 83 10.54 16.85 7.67
CA GLN A 83 11.04 15.91 6.68
C GLN A 83 9.91 15.49 5.74
N GLY A 84 10.28 14.80 4.66
CA GLY A 84 9.32 14.23 3.72
C GLY A 84 8.78 15.25 2.71
N PRO A 85 7.71 14.90 1.99
CA PRO A 85 7.23 15.69 0.85
C PRO A 85 6.31 16.86 1.25
N LEU A 86 5.83 16.92 2.50
CA LEU A 86 4.88 17.93 2.94
C LEU A 86 5.59 19.19 3.43
N ASP A 87 5.24 20.32 2.84
CA ASP A 87 5.73 21.64 3.24
C ASP A 87 4.53 22.62 3.37
N PRO A 88 4.37 23.31 4.52
CA PRO A 88 3.25 24.24 4.74
C PRO A 88 3.19 25.43 3.75
N SER A 89 4.30 25.73 3.05
CA SER A 89 4.37 26.79 2.03
C SER A 89 3.70 26.42 0.70
N LEU A 90 3.44 25.13 0.45
CA LEU A 90 2.79 24.66 -0.77
C LEU A 90 1.39 25.24 -0.93
N PRO A 91 0.83 25.34 -2.16
CA PRO A 91 -0.59 25.65 -2.35
C PRO A 91 -1.50 24.67 -1.59
N PHE A 92 -2.70 25.11 -1.19
CA PHE A 92 -3.60 24.29 -0.36
C PHE A 92 -3.94 22.95 -0.97
N ILE A 93 -4.38 22.94 -2.22
CA ILE A 93 -4.74 21.73 -2.96
C ILE A 93 -3.53 20.81 -3.10
N SER A 94 -2.38 21.36 -3.49
CA SER A 94 -1.10 20.65 -3.58
C SER A 94 -0.71 19.97 -2.27
N PHE A 95 -0.84 20.67 -1.13
CA PHE A 95 -0.56 20.11 0.20
C PHE A 95 -1.53 18.98 0.56
N LEU A 96 -2.84 19.20 0.36
CA LEU A 96 -3.88 18.22 0.66
C LEU A 96 -3.72 16.95 -0.18
N SER A 97 -3.48 17.11 -1.48
CA SER A 97 -3.29 15.99 -2.40
C SER A 97 -2.00 15.24 -2.13
N LEU A 98 -0.89 15.92 -1.79
CA LEU A 98 0.32 15.23 -1.37
C LEU A 98 0.14 14.46 -0.06
N ALA A 99 -0.66 14.98 0.89
CA ALA A 99 -0.88 14.30 2.15
C ALA A 99 -1.66 13.00 1.91
N SER A 100 -2.78 13.09 1.19
CA SER A 100 -3.73 11.99 1.03
C SER A 100 -3.41 11.02 -0.10
N LEU A 101 -2.72 11.46 -1.16
CA LEU A 101 -2.45 10.67 -2.36
C LEU A 101 -0.96 10.36 -2.54
N PRO A 102 -0.61 9.24 -3.20
CA PRO A 102 0.77 8.83 -3.50
C PRO A 102 1.46 9.65 -4.62
N VAL A 103 1.29 10.97 -4.59
CA VAL A 103 1.79 11.89 -5.62
C VAL A 103 3.19 12.40 -5.27
N LYS A 104 4.02 12.71 -6.28
CA LYS A 104 5.21 13.56 -6.12
C LYS A 104 5.10 14.81 -6.99
N PHE A 105 5.71 15.92 -6.56
CA PHE A 105 5.94 17.04 -7.45
C PHE A 105 7.11 16.73 -8.39
N PRO A 106 7.00 17.09 -9.68
CA PRO A 106 8.15 17.09 -10.58
C PRO A 106 9.21 18.02 -9.99
N THR A 107 10.43 17.53 -9.82
CA THR A 107 11.55 18.44 -9.53
C THR A 107 11.93 19.21 -10.80
N THR A 108 12.56 20.37 -10.68
CA THR A 108 12.91 21.25 -11.81
C THR A 108 13.79 20.56 -12.87
N SER A 109 14.46 19.45 -12.52
CA SER A 109 15.19 18.58 -13.46
C SER A 109 14.28 17.65 -14.28
N ASP A 110 13.09 17.31 -13.79
CA ASP A 110 12.14 16.39 -14.45
C ASP A 110 11.26 17.10 -15.49
N GLN A 111 11.09 18.42 -15.36
CA GLN A 111 10.25 19.24 -16.24
C GLN A 111 10.75 19.29 -17.71
N LYS A 112 12.05 19.05 -17.96
CA LYS A 112 12.58 19.08 -19.33
C LYS A 112 12.19 17.88 -20.20
N ASN A 113 11.64 16.80 -19.63
CA ASN A 113 11.30 15.56 -20.35
C ASN A 113 9.81 15.18 -20.32
N GLN A 114 8.94 15.94 -19.67
CA GLN A 114 7.53 15.58 -19.49
C GLN A 114 6.58 16.56 -20.19
N SER A 115 6.45 16.45 -21.51
CA SER A 115 5.39 17.13 -22.28
C SER A 115 4.09 16.32 -22.38
N SER A 116 4.02 15.11 -21.80
CA SER A 116 2.79 14.32 -21.73
C SER A 116 2.69 13.61 -20.39
N PHE A 117 1.53 13.69 -19.74
CA PHE A 117 1.23 12.94 -18.53
C PHE A 117 1.26 11.43 -18.86
N HIS A 118 2.28 10.71 -18.36
CA HIS A 118 2.48 9.28 -18.61
C HIS A 118 1.28 8.44 -18.16
N SER A 119 0.62 8.82 -17.05
CA SER A 119 -0.59 8.13 -16.55
C SER A 119 -1.82 8.29 -17.45
N LEU A 120 -1.83 9.29 -18.34
CA LEU A 120 -2.88 9.52 -19.34
C LEU A 120 -2.46 9.06 -20.74
N SER A 121 -1.26 8.50 -20.88
CA SER A 121 -0.80 7.93 -22.15
C SER A 121 -1.70 6.78 -22.60
N PRO A 122 -2.06 6.68 -23.91
CA PRO A 122 -2.82 5.55 -24.43
C PRO A 122 -2.20 4.19 -24.10
N LYS A 123 -0.86 4.10 -24.08
CA LYS A 123 -0.15 2.88 -23.71
C LYS A 123 -0.38 2.51 -22.24
N TYR A 124 -0.33 3.48 -21.34
CA TYR A 124 -0.57 3.26 -19.92
C TYR A 124 -2.02 2.82 -19.68
N LEU A 125 -2.98 3.54 -20.25
CA LEU A 125 -4.41 3.21 -20.15
C LEU A 125 -4.71 1.81 -20.72
N LEU A 126 -4.12 1.45 -21.86
CA LEU A 126 -4.23 0.10 -22.43
C LEU A 126 -3.67 -0.96 -21.47
N THR A 127 -2.48 -0.75 -20.91
CA THR A 127 -1.90 -1.73 -19.96
C THR A 127 -2.73 -1.85 -18.68
N THR A 128 -3.33 -0.75 -18.21
CA THR A 128 -4.25 -0.76 -17.06
C THR A 128 -5.54 -1.49 -17.40
N GLY A 129 -6.11 -1.27 -18.58
CA GLY A 129 -7.29 -1.98 -19.07
C GLY A 129 -7.07 -3.49 -19.20
N ILE A 130 -5.90 -3.92 -19.69
CA ILE A 130 -5.53 -5.35 -19.74
C ILE A 130 -5.47 -5.94 -18.32
N LYS A 131 -4.84 -5.24 -17.37
CA LYS A 131 -4.79 -5.68 -15.96
C LYS A 131 -6.18 -5.75 -15.33
N ALA A 132 -7.07 -4.80 -15.64
CA ALA A 132 -8.45 -4.81 -15.17
C ALA A 132 -9.22 -6.02 -15.73
N ALA A 133 -9.05 -6.34 -17.02
CA ALA A 133 -9.64 -7.53 -17.63
C ALA A 133 -9.10 -8.83 -17.00
N LEU A 134 -7.78 -8.91 -16.75
CA LEU A 134 -7.17 -10.04 -16.04
C LEU A 134 -7.72 -10.18 -14.62
N PHE A 135 -7.91 -9.07 -13.91
CA PHE A 135 -8.49 -9.07 -12.57
C PHE A 135 -9.95 -9.53 -12.58
N ALA A 136 -10.77 -9.06 -13.53
CA ALA A 136 -12.15 -9.51 -13.70
C ALA A 136 -12.24 -11.01 -14.04
N GLY A 137 -11.34 -11.50 -14.90
CA GLY A 137 -11.22 -12.93 -15.19
C GLY A 137 -10.83 -13.73 -13.95
N LEU A 138 -9.85 -13.26 -13.17
CA LEU A 138 -9.44 -13.87 -11.90
C LEU A 138 -10.58 -13.91 -10.88
N VAL A 139 -11.34 -12.81 -10.75
CA VAL A 139 -12.52 -12.75 -9.88
C VAL A 139 -13.57 -13.79 -10.30
N SER A 140 -13.79 -13.93 -11.62
CA SER A 140 -14.74 -14.89 -12.16
C SER A 140 -14.35 -16.35 -11.86
N LEU A 141 -13.04 -16.65 -11.77
CA LEU A 141 -12.55 -17.98 -11.42
C LEU A 141 -12.85 -18.38 -9.96
N TYR A 142 -13.10 -17.41 -9.06
CA TYR A 142 -13.48 -17.75 -7.67
C TYR A 142 -14.84 -18.44 -7.57
N ARG A 143 -15.70 -18.38 -8.59
CA ARG A 143 -16.93 -19.18 -8.65
C ARG A 143 -16.66 -20.68 -8.63
N PHE A 144 -15.47 -21.10 -9.05
CA PHE A 144 -15.04 -22.49 -9.05
C PHE A 144 -14.11 -22.83 -7.88
N ARG A 145 -14.06 -21.99 -6.83
CA ARG A 145 -13.12 -22.15 -5.71
C ARG A 145 -13.15 -23.55 -5.08
N ASP A 146 -14.33 -24.15 -4.95
CA ASP A 146 -14.51 -25.45 -4.30
C ASP A 146 -13.94 -26.61 -5.15
N GLN A 147 -13.70 -26.37 -6.44
CA GLN A 147 -13.11 -27.33 -7.39
C GLN A 147 -11.61 -27.09 -7.60
N ILE A 148 -11.07 -25.99 -7.09
CA ILE A 148 -9.68 -25.57 -7.29
C ILE A 148 -8.80 -26.15 -6.19
N HIS A 149 -7.65 -26.72 -6.56
CA HIS A 149 -6.67 -27.22 -5.60
C HIS A 149 -6.24 -26.10 -4.63
N PRO A 150 -6.14 -26.33 -3.30
CA PRO A 150 -5.85 -25.29 -2.31
C PRO A 150 -4.60 -24.43 -2.62
N TYR A 151 -3.49 -25.03 -3.03
CA TYR A 151 -2.29 -24.27 -3.44
C TYR A 151 -2.52 -23.40 -4.68
N LEU A 152 -3.32 -23.84 -5.64
CA LEU A 152 -3.65 -23.03 -6.81
C LEU A 152 -4.50 -21.82 -6.41
N PHE A 153 -5.42 -22.01 -5.45
CA PHE A 153 -6.17 -20.91 -4.85
C PHE A 153 -5.26 -19.89 -4.15
N LEU A 154 -4.23 -20.32 -3.41
CA LEU A 154 -3.25 -19.40 -2.82
C LEU A 154 -2.43 -18.64 -3.88
N VAL A 155 -2.07 -19.28 -5.00
CA VAL A 155 -1.46 -18.60 -6.14
C VAL A 155 -2.40 -17.55 -6.73
N MET A 156 -3.68 -17.88 -6.89
CA MET A 156 -4.70 -16.91 -7.34
C MET A 156 -4.79 -15.71 -6.39
N LEU A 157 -4.71 -15.91 -5.08
CA LEU A 157 -4.66 -14.81 -4.10
C LEU A 157 -3.42 -13.93 -4.26
N CYS A 158 -2.25 -14.48 -4.59
CA CYS A 158 -1.06 -13.67 -4.92
C CYS A 158 -1.35 -12.71 -6.08
N PHE A 159 -1.94 -13.22 -7.17
CA PHE A 159 -2.31 -12.40 -8.31
C PHE A 159 -3.41 -11.40 -7.96
N HIS A 160 -4.36 -11.79 -7.13
CA HIS A 160 -5.45 -10.91 -6.69
C HIS A 160 -4.90 -9.70 -5.95
N ILE A 161 -4.03 -9.90 -4.94
CA ILE A 161 -3.42 -8.81 -4.18
C ILE A 161 -2.59 -7.89 -5.09
N TYR A 162 -1.78 -8.49 -5.97
CA TYR A 162 -0.95 -7.71 -6.89
C TYR A 162 -1.80 -6.85 -7.84
N LEU A 163 -2.80 -7.44 -8.48
CA LEU A 163 -3.66 -6.74 -9.43
C LEU A 163 -4.57 -5.73 -8.73
N SER A 164 -5.09 -6.03 -7.54
CA SER A 164 -5.95 -5.11 -6.80
C SER A 164 -5.19 -3.85 -6.36
N LEU A 165 -3.99 -4.00 -5.80
CA LEU A 165 -3.13 -2.86 -5.44
C LEU A 165 -2.71 -2.06 -6.67
N GLU A 166 -2.34 -2.74 -7.76
CA GLU A 166 -1.93 -2.08 -8.99
C GLU A 166 -3.07 -1.26 -9.61
N LEU A 167 -4.30 -1.80 -9.63
CA LEU A 167 -5.49 -1.09 -10.13
C LEU A 167 -5.90 0.06 -9.20
N LEU A 168 -5.84 -0.13 -7.88
CA LEU A 168 -6.11 0.92 -6.90
C LEU A 168 -5.17 2.12 -7.09
N LEU A 169 -3.87 1.86 -7.25
CA LEU A 169 -2.88 2.92 -7.43
C LEU A 169 -2.96 3.53 -8.84
N ALA A 170 -3.23 2.72 -9.87
CA ALA A 170 -3.40 3.24 -11.23
C ALA A 170 -4.63 4.14 -11.35
N THR A 171 -5.75 3.80 -10.71
CA THR A 171 -6.95 4.64 -10.69
C THR A 171 -6.71 5.94 -9.91
N ALA A 172 -6.04 5.88 -8.75
CA ALA A 172 -5.57 7.07 -8.06
C ALA A 172 -4.64 7.93 -8.94
N ALA A 173 -3.80 7.30 -9.77
CA ALA A 173 -2.88 7.99 -10.68
C ALA A 173 -3.60 8.76 -11.78
N ILE A 174 -4.59 8.12 -12.40
CA ILE A 174 -5.39 8.70 -13.46
C ILE A 174 -6.22 9.86 -12.90
N MET A 175 -6.85 9.69 -11.73
CA MET A 175 -7.61 10.76 -11.08
C MET A 175 -6.73 11.97 -10.71
N ALA A 176 -5.56 11.73 -10.12
CA ALA A 176 -4.63 12.80 -9.79
C ALA A 176 -4.10 13.52 -11.04
N GLY A 177 -3.81 12.78 -12.12
CA GLY A 177 -3.40 13.36 -13.40
C GLY A 177 -4.49 14.21 -14.03
N ALA A 178 -5.72 13.70 -14.08
CA ALA A 178 -6.85 14.37 -14.75
C ALA A 178 -7.37 15.59 -13.98
N ILE A 179 -7.46 15.51 -12.64
CA ILE A 179 -8.07 16.56 -11.81
C ILE A 179 -7.03 17.57 -11.34
N LEU A 180 -5.84 17.10 -10.98
CA LEU A 180 -4.82 17.89 -10.26
C LEU A 180 -3.60 18.20 -11.13
N GLY A 181 -3.49 17.59 -12.32
CA GLY A 181 -2.32 17.74 -13.18
C GLY A 181 -1.04 17.20 -12.54
N MET A 182 -1.14 16.15 -11.70
CA MET A 182 0.00 15.56 -11.01
C MET A 182 0.20 14.09 -11.36
N GLU A 183 1.45 13.64 -11.43
CA GLU A 183 1.78 12.24 -11.69
C GLU A 183 2.04 11.47 -10.40
N LEU A 184 1.58 10.21 -10.38
CA LEU A 184 1.98 9.24 -9.36
C LEU A 184 3.29 8.59 -9.77
N GLU A 185 4.06 8.21 -8.76
CA GLU A 185 5.25 7.40 -9.00
C GLU A 185 4.89 6.00 -9.49
N PRO A 186 5.79 5.34 -10.24
CA PRO A 186 5.65 3.92 -10.51
C PRO A 186 5.56 3.14 -9.19
N HIS A 187 4.45 2.42 -9.01
CA HIS A 187 4.15 1.70 -7.77
C HIS A 187 4.73 0.28 -7.75
N PHE A 188 4.84 -0.37 -8.90
CA PHE A 188 5.47 -1.68 -9.04
C PHE A 188 6.40 -1.70 -10.24
N ASN A 189 7.48 -2.49 -10.16
CA ASN A 189 8.44 -2.67 -11.25
C ASN A 189 8.75 -4.15 -11.47
N LYS A 190 7.79 -4.86 -12.09
CA LYS A 190 7.89 -6.27 -12.48
C LYS A 190 8.50 -7.14 -11.36
N PRO A 191 7.81 -7.28 -10.20
CA PRO A 191 8.35 -7.96 -9.02
C PRO A 191 8.69 -9.44 -9.25
N TYR A 192 8.08 -10.08 -10.25
CA TYR A 192 8.38 -11.44 -10.67
C TYR A 192 9.76 -11.62 -11.35
N PHE A 193 10.48 -10.53 -11.66
CA PHE A 193 11.87 -10.57 -12.14
C PHE A 193 12.90 -10.25 -11.05
N SER A 194 12.51 -10.33 -9.78
CA SER A 194 13.39 -10.05 -8.65
C SER A 194 14.41 -11.16 -8.46
N SER A 195 15.71 -10.81 -8.56
CA SER A 195 16.82 -11.77 -8.40
C SER A 195 17.39 -11.85 -6.98
N SER A 196 16.83 -11.06 -6.05
CA SER A 196 17.22 -10.99 -4.64
C SER A 196 16.07 -10.39 -3.82
N LEU A 197 16.05 -10.62 -2.51
CA LEU A 197 15.05 -10.03 -1.62
C LEU A 197 15.16 -8.50 -1.57
N ARG A 198 16.39 -7.98 -1.63
CA ARG A 198 16.65 -6.54 -1.76
C ARG A 198 16.05 -5.93 -3.03
N ASP A 199 16.16 -6.65 -4.14
CA ASP A 199 15.57 -6.21 -5.42
C ASP A 199 14.05 -6.26 -5.36
N PHE A 200 13.48 -7.32 -4.76
CA PHE A 200 12.03 -7.44 -4.55
C PHE A 200 11.48 -6.29 -3.71
N TRP A 201 11.88 -6.18 -2.44
CA TRP A 201 11.30 -5.22 -1.49
C TRP A 201 11.75 -3.77 -1.73
N GLY A 202 12.99 -3.57 -2.16
CA GLY A 202 13.56 -2.23 -2.28
C GLY A 202 13.30 -1.55 -3.62
N ARG A 203 13.03 -2.31 -4.69
CA ARG A 203 13.04 -1.77 -6.07
C ARG A 203 11.87 -2.20 -6.95
N ARG A 204 11.07 -3.19 -6.54
CA ARG A 204 10.06 -3.78 -7.44
C ARG A 204 8.69 -3.96 -6.84
N TRP A 205 8.59 -4.20 -5.54
CA TRP A 205 7.33 -4.39 -4.82
C TRP A 205 6.95 -3.13 -4.04
N ASN A 206 5.72 -2.64 -4.25
CA ASN A 206 5.10 -1.53 -3.53
C ASN A 206 6.08 -0.39 -3.19
N LEU A 207 6.56 0.28 -4.24
CA LEU A 207 7.54 1.36 -4.14
C LEU A 207 7.04 2.54 -3.30
N MET A 208 5.72 2.68 -3.16
CA MET A 208 5.09 3.68 -2.30
C MET A 208 5.38 3.45 -0.82
N VAL A 209 5.19 2.23 -0.34
CA VAL A 209 5.53 1.86 1.04
C VAL A 209 7.03 2.02 1.28
N SER A 210 7.86 1.58 0.34
CA SER A 210 9.32 1.76 0.46
C SER A 210 9.74 3.23 0.45
N ALA A 211 9.09 4.09 -0.34
CA ALA A 211 9.37 5.52 -0.40
C ALA A 211 8.99 6.25 0.88
N ILE A 212 7.94 5.83 1.59
CA ILE A 212 7.54 6.44 2.86
C ILE A 212 8.32 5.90 4.05
N LEU A 213 8.61 4.60 4.09
CA LEU A 213 9.38 3.96 5.17
C LEU A 213 10.86 4.35 5.16
N ARG A 214 11.42 4.69 3.99
CA ARG A 214 12.82 5.09 3.87
C ARG A 214 13.18 6.35 4.70
N PRO A 215 12.50 7.50 4.54
CA PRO A 215 12.76 8.68 5.36
C PRO A 215 12.24 8.54 6.79
N SER A 216 11.13 7.81 7.02
CA SER A 216 10.51 7.73 8.36
C SER A 216 11.19 6.75 9.32
N VAL A 217 11.77 5.66 8.80
CA VAL A 217 12.35 4.59 9.63
C VAL A 217 13.79 4.30 9.23
N TYR A 218 14.03 3.98 7.96
CA TYR A 218 15.33 3.47 7.53
C TYR A 218 16.47 4.49 7.74
N ILE A 219 16.30 5.73 7.28
CA ILE A 219 17.35 6.77 7.39
C ILE A 219 17.66 7.08 8.86
N PRO A 220 16.68 7.39 9.74
CA PRO A 220 16.93 7.66 11.15
C PRO A 220 17.61 6.49 11.89
N VAL A 221 17.15 5.26 11.69
CA VAL A 221 17.74 4.09 12.35
C VAL A 221 19.14 3.82 11.81
N ARG A 222 19.36 4.02 10.51
CA ARG A 222 20.69 3.82 9.89
C ARG A 222 21.72 4.78 10.46
N SER A 223 21.37 6.04 10.69
CA SER A 223 22.30 7.02 11.27
C SER A 223 22.73 6.67 12.69
N CYS A 224 21.88 5.97 13.46
CA CYS A 224 22.15 5.66 14.86
C CYS A 224 22.71 4.23 15.08
N MET A 225 22.23 3.25 14.32
CA MET A 225 22.44 1.81 14.60
C MET A 225 22.99 1.03 13.40
N GLY A 226 23.27 1.70 12.27
CA GLY A 226 23.84 1.08 11.08
C GLY A 226 22.83 0.40 10.15
N ARG A 227 23.34 -0.17 9.05
CA ARG A 227 22.51 -0.62 7.91
C ARG A 227 21.61 -1.82 8.25
N ALA A 228 22.12 -2.81 8.98
CA ALA A 228 21.37 -4.03 9.29
C ALA A 228 20.17 -3.73 10.21
N ALA A 229 20.41 -2.97 11.28
CA ALA A 229 19.36 -2.52 12.19
C ALA A 229 18.28 -1.71 11.45
N ALA A 230 18.68 -0.83 10.53
CA ALA A 230 17.75 -0.04 9.72
C ALA A 230 16.85 -0.89 8.82
N VAL A 231 17.40 -1.94 8.19
CA VAL A 231 16.60 -2.90 7.41
C VAL A 231 15.60 -3.61 8.33
N ILE A 232 16.06 -4.21 9.42
CA ILE A 232 15.20 -4.97 10.33
C ILE A 232 14.10 -4.08 10.92
N ALA A 233 14.43 -2.87 11.38
CA ALA A 233 13.46 -1.91 11.91
C ALA A 233 12.42 -1.50 10.86
N THR A 234 12.84 -1.30 9.61
CA THR A 234 11.92 -0.98 8.50
C THR A 234 10.91 -2.11 8.27
N PHE A 235 11.38 -3.36 8.30
CA PHE A 235 10.51 -4.52 8.17
C PHE A 235 9.59 -4.71 9.39
N ILE A 236 10.06 -4.46 10.61
CA ILE A 236 9.21 -4.52 11.82
C ILE A 236 8.08 -3.49 11.73
N VAL A 237 8.40 -2.23 11.42
CA VAL A 237 7.37 -1.18 11.26
C VAL A 237 6.41 -1.53 10.12
N SER A 238 6.93 -2.07 9.01
CA SER A 238 6.07 -2.57 7.93
C SER A 238 5.16 -3.72 8.40
N GLY A 239 5.67 -4.67 9.19
CA GLY A 239 4.89 -5.77 9.74
C GLY A 239 3.77 -5.31 10.67
N ILE A 240 4.04 -4.35 11.56
CA ILE A 240 3.02 -3.74 12.42
C ILE A 240 1.92 -3.07 11.58
N MET A 241 2.29 -2.37 10.52
CA MET A 241 1.31 -1.76 9.61
C MET A 241 0.48 -2.79 8.87
N HIS A 242 1.06 -3.93 8.48
CA HIS A 242 0.28 -5.01 7.86
C HIS A 242 -0.62 -5.75 8.85
N GLU A 243 -0.23 -5.91 10.11
CA GLU A 243 -1.14 -6.39 11.17
C GLU A 243 -2.36 -5.47 11.28
N LEU A 244 -2.15 -4.14 11.23
CA LEU A 244 -3.25 -3.18 11.21
C LEU A 244 -4.10 -3.29 9.92
N MET A 245 -3.48 -3.47 8.75
CA MET A 245 -4.24 -3.72 7.50
C MET A 245 -5.05 -5.02 7.59
N PHE A 246 -4.51 -6.06 8.22
CA PHE A 246 -5.20 -7.34 8.36
C PHE A 246 -6.32 -7.26 9.39
N TYR A 247 -6.16 -6.42 10.42
CA TYR A 247 -7.26 -6.05 11.31
C TYR A 247 -8.38 -5.35 10.53
N TYR A 248 -8.06 -4.45 9.59
CA TYR A 248 -9.06 -3.86 8.70
C TYR A 248 -9.73 -4.89 7.76
N ILE A 249 -9.00 -5.89 7.30
CA ILE A 249 -9.55 -6.94 6.43
C ILE A 249 -10.47 -7.88 7.22
N THR A 250 -10.00 -8.37 8.36
CA THR A 250 -10.62 -9.50 9.09
C THR A 250 -11.49 -9.07 10.27
N LEU A 251 -11.27 -7.87 10.82
CA LEU A 251 -11.82 -7.40 12.11
C LEU A 251 -11.47 -8.30 13.31
N LEU A 252 -10.50 -9.20 13.15
CA LEU A 252 -10.00 -10.10 14.19
C LEU A 252 -8.68 -9.58 14.77
N PRO A 253 -8.45 -9.74 16.08
CA PRO A 253 -7.22 -9.27 16.70
C PRO A 253 -5.97 -9.89 16.03
N PRO A 254 -4.90 -9.09 15.90
CA PRO A 254 -3.65 -9.53 15.27
C PRO A 254 -3.02 -10.68 16.07
N ASN A 255 -2.53 -11.70 15.36
CA ASN A 255 -1.86 -12.87 15.95
C ASN A 255 -0.33 -12.80 15.83
N GLY A 256 0.21 -11.81 15.11
CA GLY A 256 1.65 -11.65 14.90
C GLY A 256 2.23 -12.47 13.75
N GLU A 257 1.44 -13.32 13.07
CA GLU A 257 1.92 -14.13 11.94
C GLU A 257 2.45 -13.27 10.80
N VAL A 258 1.77 -12.15 10.52
CA VAL A 258 2.19 -11.22 9.48
C VAL A 258 3.43 -10.45 9.91
N LEU A 259 3.51 -10.04 11.18
CA LEU A 259 4.72 -9.46 11.74
C LEU A 259 5.92 -10.42 11.62
N LEU A 260 5.72 -11.70 11.93
CA LEU A 260 6.72 -12.77 11.77
C LEU A 260 7.18 -12.90 10.32
N PHE A 261 6.27 -12.85 9.34
CA PHE A 261 6.61 -12.83 7.92
C PHE A 261 7.56 -11.68 7.57
N PHE A 262 7.25 -10.46 8.00
CA PHE A 262 8.10 -9.31 7.72
C PHE A 262 9.42 -9.35 8.47
N ILE A 263 9.45 -9.81 9.73
CA ILE A 263 10.70 -9.99 10.49
C ILE A 263 11.63 -10.99 9.78
N LEU A 264 11.11 -12.14 9.37
CA LEU A 264 11.87 -13.15 8.62
C LEU A 264 12.46 -12.54 7.34
N HIS A 265 11.65 -11.83 6.57
CA HIS A 265 12.10 -11.17 5.35
C HIS A 265 13.14 -10.08 5.62
N GLY A 266 12.99 -9.32 6.70
CA GLY A 266 13.95 -8.30 7.13
C GLY A 266 15.30 -8.88 7.50
N ILE A 267 15.32 -9.99 8.26
CA ILE A 267 16.54 -10.71 8.60
C ILE A 267 17.21 -11.26 7.34
N CYS A 268 16.47 -11.96 6.48
CA CYS A 268 17.00 -12.50 5.23
C CYS A 268 17.56 -11.40 4.32
N THR A 269 16.87 -10.27 4.20
CA THR A 269 17.31 -9.10 3.41
C THR A 269 18.57 -8.44 4.00
N ALA A 270 18.66 -8.37 5.33
CA ALA A 270 19.84 -7.85 6.02
C ALA A 270 21.05 -8.77 5.77
N VAL A 271 20.88 -10.08 5.99
CA VAL A 271 21.89 -11.12 5.75
C VAL A 271 22.35 -11.12 4.29
N GLU A 272 21.42 -11.14 3.33
CA GLU A 272 21.68 -11.24 1.88
C GLU A 272 22.73 -10.23 1.39
N GLY A 273 22.79 -9.06 1.99
CA GLY A 273 23.91 -8.18 1.64
C GLY A 273 24.58 -7.45 2.76
N TRP A 274 24.59 -8.06 3.93
CA TRP A 274 25.86 -8.25 4.60
C TRP A 274 26.78 -9.14 3.75
N TYR A 275 26.31 -10.28 3.23
CA TYR A 275 27.07 -11.17 2.35
C TYR A 275 27.56 -10.48 1.07
N ALA A 276 26.66 -9.79 0.36
CA ALA A 276 27.01 -8.98 -0.80
C ALA A 276 28.03 -7.85 -0.54
N GLN A 277 28.29 -7.48 0.72
CA GLN A 277 29.30 -6.47 1.11
C GLN A 277 30.61 -7.09 1.62
N HIS A 278 30.59 -8.32 2.16
CA HIS A 278 31.73 -8.92 2.87
C HIS A 278 32.29 -10.20 2.23
N GLY A 279 31.67 -10.72 1.17
CA GLY A 279 32.09 -11.99 0.56
C GLY A 279 32.21 -11.96 -0.95
N ASN A 280 33.15 -12.75 -1.47
CA ASN A 280 33.21 -13.20 -2.85
C ASN A 280 32.15 -14.31 -3.09
N TRP A 281 30.94 -14.11 -2.55
CA TRP A 281 29.90 -15.14 -2.52
C TRP A 281 29.45 -15.47 -3.95
N TRP A 282 29.41 -16.75 -4.28
CA TRP A 282 28.93 -17.22 -5.57
C TRP A 282 27.48 -16.79 -5.77
N ARG A 283 27.26 -15.91 -6.75
CA ARG A 283 25.91 -15.49 -7.13
C ARG A 283 25.39 -16.48 -8.16
N PRO A 284 24.27 -17.17 -7.89
CA PRO A 284 23.67 -18.02 -8.89
C PRO A 284 23.32 -17.20 -10.14
N PRO A 285 23.28 -17.83 -11.33
CA PRO A 285 22.75 -17.20 -12.54
C PRO A 285 21.42 -16.50 -12.26
N LYS A 286 21.22 -15.33 -12.88
CA LYS A 286 20.08 -14.44 -12.59
C LYS A 286 18.72 -15.15 -12.61
N ILE A 287 18.55 -16.12 -13.52
CA ILE A 287 17.31 -16.92 -13.64
C ILE A 287 17.10 -17.77 -12.39
N LEU A 288 18.12 -18.52 -11.95
CA LEU A 288 18.06 -19.34 -10.74
C LEU A 288 17.86 -18.49 -9.49
N ALA A 289 18.53 -17.34 -9.42
CA ALA A 289 18.34 -16.37 -8.34
C ALA A 289 16.89 -15.84 -8.30
N THR A 290 16.31 -15.59 -9.48
CA THR A 290 14.93 -15.12 -9.62
C THR A 290 13.93 -16.18 -9.18
N ILE A 291 14.09 -17.41 -9.66
CA ILE A 291 13.26 -18.55 -9.24
C ILE A 291 13.36 -18.71 -7.73
N GLY A 292 14.57 -18.77 -7.17
CA GLY A 292 14.77 -18.91 -5.72
C GLY A 292 14.13 -17.79 -4.90
N THR A 293 14.26 -16.53 -5.34
CA THR A 293 13.66 -15.37 -4.66
C THR A 293 12.14 -15.43 -4.70
N VAL A 294 11.55 -15.67 -5.88
CA VAL A 294 10.09 -15.75 -6.05
C VAL A 294 9.53 -16.94 -5.26
N THR A 295 10.15 -18.11 -5.36
CA THR A 295 9.77 -19.29 -4.57
C THR A 295 9.84 -19.00 -3.07
N PHE A 296 10.92 -18.39 -2.58
CA PHE A 296 11.02 -18.01 -1.17
C PHE A 296 9.86 -17.12 -0.73
N VAL A 297 9.61 -16.03 -1.47
CA VAL A 297 8.52 -15.09 -1.15
C VAL A 297 7.15 -15.79 -1.21
N THR A 298 6.91 -16.64 -2.19
CA THR A 298 5.64 -17.37 -2.33
C THR A 298 5.46 -18.37 -1.18
N CYS A 299 6.47 -19.18 -0.87
CA CYS A 299 6.40 -20.18 0.19
C CYS A 299 6.18 -19.53 1.56
N THR A 300 6.92 -18.46 1.89
CA THR A 300 6.70 -17.74 3.16
C THR A 300 5.36 -17.03 3.20
N SER A 301 4.85 -16.53 2.06
CA SER A 301 3.50 -15.97 1.98
C SER A 301 2.42 -17.03 2.25
N PHE A 302 2.60 -18.24 1.73
CA PHE A 302 1.66 -19.34 1.95
C PHE A 302 1.64 -19.79 3.41
N TRP A 303 2.78 -19.71 4.07
CA TRP A 303 2.92 -20.14 5.45
C TRP A 303 2.46 -19.10 6.48
N LEU A 304 2.86 -17.84 6.34
CA LEU A 304 2.69 -16.83 7.40
C LEU A 304 1.74 -15.69 7.02
N PHE A 305 1.56 -15.42 5.72
CA PHE A 305 0.78 -14.26 5.27
C PHE A 305 -0.67 -14.64 4.95
N PHE A 306 -0.90 -15.66 4.13
CA PHE A 306 -2.25 -16.05 3.73
C PHE A 306 -3.11 -16.65 4.83
N PRO A 307 -2.58 -17.49 5.75
CA PRO A 307 -3.38 -18.00 6.85
C PRO A 307 -3.99 -16.87 7.66
N ALA A 308 -3.22 -15.82 7.98
CA ALA A 308 -3.68 -14.63 8.68
C ALA A 308 -4.74 -13.85 7.87
N MET A 309 -4.58 -13.72 6.56
CA MET A 309 -5.51 -12.98 5.69
C MET A 309 -6.86 -13.69 5.54
N LEU A 310 -6.84 -15.03 5.48
CA LEU A 310 -8.03 -15.86 5.26
C LEU A 310 -8.83 -16.11 6.54
N ARG A 311 -8.37 -15.60 7.70
CA ARG A 311 -9.09 -15.73 8.97
C ARG A 311 -10.46 -15.07 8.89
N GLY A 312 -11.42 -15.67 9.62
CA GLY A 312 -12.76 -15.09 9.80
C GLY A 312 -13.58 -14.97 8.52
N GLY A 313 -13.25 -15.72 7.46
CA GLY A 313 -13.99 -15.67 6.19
C GLY A 313 -13.81 -14.35 5.43
N ALA A 314 -12.73 -13.61 5.68
CA ALA A 314 -12.53 -12.30 5.04
C ALA A 314 -12.53 -12.36 3.50
N GLN A 315 -12.06 -13.47 2.92
CA GLN A 315 -12.12 -13.69 1.47
C GLN A 315 -13.56 -13.86 0.96
N GLU A 316 -14.41 -14.57 1.70
CA GLU A 316 -15.83 -14.73 1.35
C GLU A 316 -16.55 -13.40 1.40
N ASN A 317 -16.36 -12.65 2.49
CA ASN A 317 -16.94 -11.33 2.65
C ASN A 317 -16.49 -10.37 1.54
N GLY A 318 -15.20 -10.40 1.17
CA GLY A 318 -14.66 -9.61 0.07
C GLY A 318 -15.23 -9.98 -1.30
N MET A 319 -15.48 -11.27 -1.55
CA MET A 319 -16.10 -11.73 -2.79
C MET A 319 -17.57 -11.36 -2.87
N MET A 320 -18.33 -11.52 -1.77
CA MET A 320 -19.73 -11.09 -1.70
C MET A 320 -19.89 -9.60 -2.00
N GLU A 321 -18.97 -8.76 -1.53
CA GLU A 321 -18.97 -7.34 -1.86
C GLU A 321 -18.69 -7.07 -3.34
N ILE A 322 -17.75 -7.78 -3.94
CA ILE A 322 -17.45 -7.64 -5.39
C ILE A 322 -18.67 -8.07 -6.22
N GLU A 323 -19.31 -9.19 -5.86
CA GLU A 323 -20.53 -9.66 -6.54
C GLU A 323 -21.69 -8.67 -6.39
N ALA A 324 -21.89 -8.11 -5.19
CA ALA A 324 -22.89 -7.07 -4.96
C ALA A 324 -22.63 -5.82 -5.81
N MET A 325 -21.37 -5.40 -5.94
CA MET A 325 -21.01 -4.27 -6.82
C MET A 325 -21.28 -4.58 -8.30
N ILE A 326 -20.94 -5.79 -8.77
CA ILE A 326 -21.21 -6.19 -10.16
C ILE A 326 -22.72 -6.21 -10.42
N GLY A 327 -23.52 -6.77 -9.51
CA GLY A 327 -24.98 -6.81 -9.65
C GLY A 327 -25.64 -5.42 -9.70
N LEU A 328 -25.08 -4.43 -9.01
CA LEU A 328 -25.51 -3.03 -9.13
C LEU A 328 -25.25 -2.44 -10.52
N PHE A 329 -24.12 -2.79 -11.15
CA PHE A 329 -23.77 -2.31 -12.49
C PHE A 329 -24.51 -3.04 -13.61
N THR A 330 -24.86 -4.32 -13.44
CA THR A 330 -25.60 -5.09 -14.45
C THR A 330 -27.13 -4.94 -14.33
N GLY A 331 -27.62 -4.32 -13.25
CA GLY A 331 -29.06 -4.17 -12.98
C GLY A 331 -29.73 -5.45 -12.47
N ASP A 332 -28.96 -6.52 -12.22
CA ASP A 332 -29.44 -7.83 -11.77
C ASP A 332 -29.66 -7.88 -10.26
N MET A 333 -30.36 -6.89 -9.69
CA MET A 333 -30.68 -6.84 -8.26
C MET A 333 -31.78 -7.84 -7.85
N TYR A 334 -32.04 -8.88 -8.66
CA TYR A 334 -33.10 -9.87 -8.46
C TYR A 334 -32.64 -11.31 -8.24
N MET A 335 -31.34 -11.62 -8.26
CA MET A 335 -30.86 -13.01 -8.10
C MET A 335 -30.11 -13.30 -6.80
N VAL A 336 -30.28 -12.48 -5.77
CA VAL A 336 -29.88 -12.83 -4.40
C VAL A 336 -31.13 -13.10 -3.56
N LYS A 337 -31.73 -14.27 -3.78
CA LYS A 337 -32.65 -14.93 -2.83
C LYS A 337 -32.66 -16.43 -3.11
N ASN A 338 -31.87 -17.18 -2.37
CA ASN A 338 -32.33 -18.12 -1.33
C ASN A 338 -31.14 -18.82 -0.69
#